data_AF-A0A7G8DHV5-F1
#
_entry.id   AF-A0A7G8DHV5-F1
#
_cell.length_a   1.000
_cell.length_b   1.000
_cell.length_c   1.000
_cell.angle_alpha   90.00
_cell.angle_beta   90.00
_cell.angle_gamma   90.00
#
_symmetry.space_group_name_H-M   'P 1'
#
loop_
_entity.id
_entity.type
_entity.pdbx_description
1 polymer ?
#
loop_
_entity_poly.entity_id
_entity_poly.type
_entity_poly.pdbx_seq_one_letter_code
_entity_poly.pdbx_strand_id
1 'polypeptide(L)'
;MVLSSNPQISKVLMQITWVIGGIGLWNGFNALGAGNIDSATQWIAGWSVGGVGLVSFVRHAIFHRSDALRMGWDYGTRNDFQLEVGFANLAWGVVAFAGLAQGWGTQALGSLILLVGIYMLQAAVLHLLELRTAKQPRYTSKVINISYALFTLYFGINALSS
;
A
#
# COMPACT_ATOMS: atom_id res chain seq x y z
N MET A 1 15.75 15.52 -16.38
CA MET A 1 16.09 14.09 -16.56
C MET A 1 14.85 13.40 -17.12
N VAL A 2 14.93 12.74 -18.28
CA VAL A 2 13.79 12.00 -18.83
C VAL A 2 13.63 10.74 -17.98
N LEU A 3 12.56 10.67 -17.19
CA LEU A 3 12.25 9.49 -16.37
C LEU A 3 11.97 8.30 -17.29
N SER A 4 12.55 7.14 -16.97
CA SER A 4 12.44 5.92 -17.78
C SER A 4 10.97 5.53 -18.00
N SER A 5 10.60 5.28 -19.27
CA SER A 5 9.30 4.76 -19.70
C SER A 5 9.28 3.23 -19.78
N ASN A 6 10.32 2.54 -19.31
CA ASN A 6 10.37 1.07 -19.38
C ASN A 6 9.46 0.45 -18.29
N PRO A 7 8.37 -0.25 -18.65
CA PRO A 7 7.41 -0.80 -17.68
C PRO A 7 7.99 -1.86 -16.75
N GLN A 8 9.16 -2.44 -17.09
CA GLN A 8 9.83 -3.44 -16.25
C GLN A 8 10.26 -2.88 -14.90
N ILE A 9 10.66 -1.60 -14.83
CA ILE A 9 11.08 -0.98 -13.57
C ILE A 9 9.92 -0.96 -12.58
N SER A 10 8.76 -0.45 -12.99
CA SER A 10 7.57 -0.43 -12.13
C SER A 10 7.04 -1.83 -11.83
N LYS A 11 7.27 -2.81 -12.71
CA LYS A 11 6.93 -4.21 -12.45
C LYS A 11 7.78 -4.81 -11.33
N VAL A 12 9.09 -4.57 -11.35
CA VAL A 12 10.00 -5.01 -10.27
C VAL A 12 9.64 -4.31 -8.96
N LEU A 13 9.40 -2.98 -8.98
CA LEU A 13 8.96 -2.24 -7.80
C LEU A 13 7.65 -2.78 -7.22
N MET A 14 6.69 -3.19 -8.07
CA MET A 14 5.46 -3.84 -7.63
C MET A 14 5.72 -5.20 -6.96
N GLN A 15 6.62 -6.02 -7.50
CA GLN A 15 7.00 -7.30 -6.88
C GLN A 15 7.67 -7.08 -5.52
N ILE A 16 8.56 -6.09 -5.41
CA ILE A 16 9.19 -5.69 -4.15
C ILE A 16 8.11 -5.25 -3.15
N THR A 17 7.12 -4.47 -3.60
CA THR A 17 5.99 -4.04 -2.76
C THR A 17 5.24 -5.25 -2.20
N TRP A 18 4.98 -6.27 -3.01
CA TRP A 18 4.32 -7.51 -2.55
C TRP A 18 5.15 -8.27 -1.53
N VAL A 19 6.46 -8.38 -1.74
CA VAL A 19 7.36 -9.05 -0.78
C VAL A 19 7.36 -8.31 0.55
N ILE A 20 7.53 -6.98 0.55
CA ILE A 20 7.54 -6.16 1.77
C ILE A 20 6.21 -6.24 2.51
N GLY A 21 5.09 -6.08 1.80
CA GLY A 21 3.76 -6.23 2.41
C GLY A 21 3.50 -7.64 2.92
N GLY A 22 4.01 -8.66 2.21
CA GLY A 22 3.94 -10.06 2.63
C GLY A 22 4.70 -10.33 3.93
N ILE A 23 5.89 -9.76 4.10
CA ILE A 23 6.67 -9.84 5.35
C ILE A 23 5.88 -9.23 6.51
N GLY A 24 5.29 -8.05 6.31
CA GLY A 24 4.48 -7.38 7.33
C GLY A 24 3.25 -8.19 7.72
N LEU A 25 2.50 -8.68 6.74
CA LEU A 25 1.30 -9.50 6.98
C LEU A 25 1.64 -10.83 7.66
N TRP A 26 2.67 -11.54 7.20
CA TRP A 26 3.09 -12.81 7.78
C TRP A 26 3.43 -12.68 9.26
N ASN A 27 4.31 -11.73 9.60
CA ASN A 27 4.71 -11.51 10.99
C ASN A 27 3.58 -10.90 11.83
N GLY A 28 2.77 -10.02 11.23
CA GLY A 28 1.58 -9.46 11.88
C GLY A 28 0.58 -10.53 12.29
N PHE A 29 0.25 -11.46 11.39
CA PHE A 29 -0.66 -12.57 11.70
C PHE A 29 -0.08 -13.55 12.71
N ASN A 30 1.23 -13.86 12.63
CA ASN A 30 1.88 -14.72 13.62
C ASN A 30 1.87 -14.09 15.02
N ALA A 31 2.16 -12.79 15.14
CA ALA A 31 2.12 -12.08 16.40
C ALA A 31 0.70 -12.00 16.97
N LEU A 32 -0.30 -11.75 16.11
CA LEU A 32 -1.70 -11.72 16.53
C LEU A 32 -2.19 -13.10 16.97
N GLY A 33 -1.81 -14.17 16.26
CA GLY A 33 -2.10 -15.56 16.65
C GLY A 33 -1.47 -15.96 17.99
N ALA A 34 -0.38 -15.31 18.38
CA ALA A 34 0.25 -15.44 19.69
C ALA A 34 -0.35 -14.50 20.77
N GLY A 35 -1.40 -13.75 20.45
CA GLY A 35 -2.04 -12.80 21.37
C GLY A 35 -1.27 -11.50 21.61
N ASN A 36 -0.25 -11.20 20.80
CA ASN A 36 0.57 -9.99 20.95
C ASN A 36 0.16 -8.92 19.92
N ILE A 37 -0.83 -8.12 20.31
CA ILE A 37 -1.41 -7.08 19.45
C ILE A 37 -0.46 -5.91 19.17
N ASP A 38 0.39 -5.57 20.13
CA ASP A 38 1.39 -4.51 19.99
C ASP A 38 2.41 -4.87 18.90
N SER A 39 2.99 -6.07 19.00
CA SER A 39 3.92 -6.59 18.00
C SER A 39 3.27 -6.72 16.64
N ALA A 40 2.03 -7.25 16.58
CA ALA A 40 1.28 -7.34 15.33
C ALA A 40 1.11 -5.98 14.66
N THR A 41 0.74 -4.96 15.44
CA THR A 41 0.55 -3.58 14.97
C THR A 41 1.85 -2.98 14.48
N GLN A 42 2.97 -3.20 15.19
CA GLN A 42 4.29 -2.71 14.77
C GLN A 42 4.75 -3.34 13.45
N TRP A 43 4.54 -4.65 13.25
CA TRP A 43 4.87 -5.33 12.00
C TRP A 43 4.08 -4.76 10.82
N ILE A 44 2.78 -4.55 10.99
CA ILE A 44 1.92 -4.00 9.94
C ILE A 44 2.27 -2.54 9.67
N ALA A 45 2.48 -1.72 10.71
CA ALA A 45 2.88 -0.33 10.56
C ALA A 45 4.23 -0.21 9.84
N GLY A 46 5.23 -0.98 10.23
CA GLY A 46 6.59 -0.84 9.69
C GLY A 46 6.72 -1.35 8.25
N TRP A 47 6.14 -2.51 7.96
CA TRP A 47 6.32 -3.17 6.68
C TRP A 47 5.17 -2.91 5.72
N SER A 48 3.95 -3.28 6.15
CA SER A 48 2.77 -3.22 5.30
C SER A 48 2.27 -1.79 5.06
N VAL A 49 2.58 -0.82 5.92
CA VAL A 49 2.27 0.60 5.72
C VAL A 49 3.53 1.39 5.35
N GLY A 50 4.55 1.35 6.21
CA GLY A 50 5.82 2.06 6.05
C GLY A 50 6.57 1.66 4.79
N GLY A 51 7.06 0.42 4.76
CA GLY A 51 7.86 -0.11 3.66
C GLY A 51 7.10 -0.10 2.32
N VAL A 52 5.86 -0.57 2.32
CA VAL A 52 4.98 -0.53 1.13
C VAL A 52 4.77 0.89 0.64
N GLY A 53 4.53 1.85 1.55
CA GLY A 53 4.35 3.26 1.24
C GLY A 53 5.57 3.87 0.56
N LEU A 54 6.78 3.65 1.09
CA LEU A 54 8.00 4.17 0.48
C LEU A 54 8.25 3.59 -0.92
N VAL A 55 8.10 2.28 -1.10
CA VAL A 55 8.30 1.66 -2.44
C VAL A 55 7.21 2.10 -3.41
N SER A 56 5.97 2.22 -2.95
CA SER A 56 4.86 2.69 -3.77
C SER A 56 5.01 4.16 -4.15
N PHE A 57 5.55 5.02 -3.27
CA PHE A 57 5.94 6.39 -3.62
C PHE A 57 6.96 6.41 -4.76
N VAL A 58 8.04 5.64 -4.66
CA VAL A 58 9.05 5.55 -5.72
C VAL A 58 8.41 5.12 -7.04
N ARG A 59 7.51 4.13 -7.00
CA ARG A 59 6.80 3.66 -8.20
C ARG A 59 5.86 4.72 -8.78
N HIS A 60 5.03 5.35 -7.96
CA HIS A 60 3.93 6.22 -8.40
C HIS A 60 4.35 7.67 -8.63
N ALA A 61 5.36 8.19 -7.93
CA ALA A 61 5.82 9.57 -8.09
C ALA A 61 7.08 9.69 -8.95
N ILE A 62 8.07 8.80 -8.75
CA ILE A 62 9.34 8.87 -9.50
C ILE A 62 9.21 8.13 -10.84
N PHE A 63 8.71 6.89 -10.82
CA PHE A 63 8.55 6.07 -12.03
C PHE A 63 7.13 6.08 -12.60
N HIS A 64 6.41 7.19 -12.39
CA HIS A 64 5.00 7.34 -12.76
C HIS A 64 4.73 6.99 -14.24
N ARG A 65 5.56 7.45 -15.18
CA ARG A 65 5.41 7.10 -16.62
C ARG A 65 5.52 5.59 -16.88
N SER A 66 6.52 4.94 -16.28
CA SER A 66 6.69 3.49 -16.35
C SER A 66 5.50 2.75 -15.72
N ASP A 67 4.96 3.28 -14.61
CA ASP A 67 3.85 2.66 -13.90
C ASP A 67 2.50 2.80 -14.63
N ALA A 68 2.25 3.95 -15.25
CA ALA A 68 1.11 4.15 -16.15
C ALA A 68 1.12 3.13 -17.30
N LEU A 69 2.27 2.97 -17.97
CA LEU A 69 2.43 1.97 -19.05
C LEU A 69 2.22 0.55 -18.55
N ARG A 70 2.75 0.19 -17.37
CA ARG A 70 2.49 -1.13 -16.73
C ARG A 70 0.99 -1.36 -16.51
N MET A 71 0.26 -0.32 -16.13
CA MET A 71 -1.19 -0.39 -15.90
C MET A 71 -2.02 -0.29 -17.19
N GLY A 72 -1.40 -0.03 -18.34
CA GLY A 72 -2.12 0.20 -19.60
C GLY A 72 -2.89 1.51 -19.60
N TRP A 73 -2.48 2.47 -18.77
CA TRP A 73 -3.08 3.79 -18.67
C TRP A 73 -2.36 4.76 -19.60
N ASP A 74 -3.13 5.55 -20.34
CA ASP A 74 -2.63 6.65 -21.16
C ASP A 74 -2.99 7.99 -20.50
N TYR A 75 -2.04 8.56 -19.74
CA TYR A 75 -2.22 9.85 -19.05
C TYR A 75 -1.72 11.05 -19.86
N GLY A 76 -1.36 10.87 -21.14
CA GLY A 76 -0.81 11.95 -21.93
C GLY A 76 0.40 12.63 -21.26
N THR A 77 0.47 13.96 -21.31
CA THR A 77 1.61 14.74 -20.81
C THR A 77 1.60 14.99 -19.30
N ARG A 78 0.43 15.00 -18.65
CA ARG A 78 0.27 15.36 -17.24
C ARG A 78 -0.42 14.22 -16.47
N ASN A 79 0.29 13.66 -15.51
CA ASN A 79 -0.11 12.47 -14.76
C ASN A 79 -0.13 12.79 -13.25
N ASP A 80 -1.01 13.72 -12.88
CA ASP A 80 -1.14 14.21 -11.51
C ASP A 80 -1.69 13.13 -10.57
N PHE A 81 -2.60 12.30 -11.06
CA PHE A 81 -3.22 11.25 -10.26
C PHE A 81 -2.17 10.31 -9.64
N GLN A 82 -1.20 9.84 -10.43
CA GLN A 82 -0.17 8.96 -9.86
C GLN A 82 0.77 9.71 -8.91
N LEU A 83 1.06 10.99 -9.16
CA LEU A 83 1.85 11.81 -8.25
C LEU A 83 1.13 11.97 -6.90
N GLU A 84 -0.16 12.27 -6.91
CA GLU A 84 -0.99 12.38 -5.70
C GLU A 84 -1.04 11.07 -4.92
N VAL A 85 -1.26 9.94 -5.61
CA VAL A 85 -1.21 8.60 -4.99
C VAL A 85 0.17 8.33 -4.40
N GLY A 86 1.23 8.73 -5.10
CA GLY A 86 2.60 8.63 -4.62
C GLY A 86 2.86 9.46 -3.36
N PHE A 87 2.39 10.72 -3.32
CA PHE A 87 2.54 11.60 -2.17
C PHE A 87 1.77 11.09 -0.96
N ALA A 88 0.57 10.56 -1.18
CA ALA A 88 -0.20 9.90 -0.14
C ALA A 88 0.60 8.71 0.44
N ASN A 89 1.15 7.86 -0.43
CA ASN A 89 2.03 6.74 -0.06
C ASN A 89 3.27 7.16 0.76
N LEU A 90 3.91 8.27 0.37
CA LEU A 90 5.03 8.81 1.12
C LEU A 90 4.59 9.31 2.50
N ALA A 91 3.47 10.03 2.58
CA ALA A 91 3.00 10.64 3.81
C ALA A 91 2.75 9.61 4.91
N TRP A 92 1.91 8.60 4.66
CA TRP A 92 1.69 7.55 5.67
C TRP A 92 2.91 6.67 5.88
N GLY A 93 3.73 6.44 4.84
CA GLY A 93 4.96 5.66 4.96
C GLY A 93 5.96 6.29 5.92
N VAL A 94 6.20 7.60 5.78
CA VAL A 94 7.08 8.38 6.66
C VAL A 94 6.50 8.46 8.07
N VAL A 95 5.21 8.72 8.21
CA VAL A 95 4.56 8.79 9.53
C VAL A 95 4.64 7.45 10.26
N ALA A 96 4.51 6.31 9.56
CA ALA A 96 4.66 5.00 10.18
C ALA A 96 6.06 4.79 10.77
N PHE A 97 7.11 5.12 10.02
CA PHE A 97 8.49 5.01 10.51
C PHE A 97 8.79 6.01 11.62
N ALA A 98 8.31 7.25 11.52
CA ALA A 98 8.44 8.24 12.58
C ALA A 98 7.74 7.78 13.87
N GLY A 99 6.52 7.24 13.75
CA GLY A 99 5.77 6.70 14.87
C GLY A 99 6.47 5.52 15.54
N LEU A 100 7.02 4.58 14.76
CA LEU A 100 7.81 3.48 15.30
C LEU A 100 9.09 3.96 15.98
N ALA A 101 9.83 4.90 15.35
CA ALA A 101 11.05 5.45 15.92
C ALA A 101 10.82 6.22 17.22
N GLN A 102 9.63 6.82 17.38
CA GLN A 102 9.22 7.54 18.58
C GLN A 102 8.47 6.65 19.60
N GLY A 103 8.28 5.36 19.32
CA GLY A 103 7.58 4.45 20.22
C GLY A 103 6.10 4.78 20.41
N TRP A 104 5.40 5.21 19.35
CA TRP A 104 3.96 5.44 19.40
C TRP A 104 3.21 4.19 19.85
N GLY A 105 2.19 4.39 20.69
CA GLY A 105 1.36 3.31 21.21
C GLY A 105 0.53 2.61 20.13
N THR A 106 0.01 1.43 20.47
CA THR A 106 -0.75 0.54 19.58
C THR A 106 -1.93 1.22 18.92
N GLN A 107 -2.71 2.01 19.66
CA GLN A 107 -3.87 2.72 19.10
C GLN A 107 -3.45 3.83 18.11
N ALA A 108 -2.31 4.50 18.32
CA ALA A 108 -1.82 5.54 17.43
C ALA A 108 -1.34 4.94 16.09
N LEU A 109 -0.54 3.87 16.15
CA LEU A 109 -0.13 3.12 14.96
C LEU A 109 -1.34 2.45 14.28
N GLY A 110 -2.27 1.92 15.08
CA GLY A 110 -3.53 1.34 14.62
C GLY A 110 -4.40 2.32 13.85
N SER A 111 -4.49 3.57 14.31
CA SER A 111 -5.19 4.65 13.60
C SER A 111 -4.60 4.91 12.22
N LEU A 112 -3.27 4.92 12.10
CA LEU A 112 -2.58 5.08 10.82
C LEU A 112 -2.84 3.88 9.90
N ILE A 113 -2.77 2.66 10.42
CA ILE A 113 -3.06 1.43 9.67
C ILE A 113 -4.52 1.45 9.18
N LEU A 114 -5.47 1.87 10.03
CA LEU A 114 -6.87 1.99 9.69
C LEU A 114 -7.09 3.02 8.58
N LEU A 115 -6.44 4.19 8.67
CA LEU A 115 -6.47 5.22 7.62
C LEU A 115 -6.05 4.64 6.27
N VAL A 116 -4.95 3.88 6.25
CA VAL A 116 -4.48 3.20 5.03
C VAL A 116 -5.49 2.16 4.56
N GLY A 117 -6.05 1.35 5.46
CA GLY A 117 -7.08 0.37 5.10
C GLY A 117 -8.33 1.00 4.46
N ILE A 118 -8.79 2.13 4.98
CA ILE A 118 -9.92 2.90 4.41
C ILE A 118 -9.56 3.41 3.01
N TYR A 119 -8.39 4.03 2.86
CA TYR A 119 -7.91 4.51 1.56
C TYR A 119 -7.81 3.37 0.53
N MET A 120 -7.23 2.24 0.94
CA MET A 120 -7.05 1.09 0.06
C MET A 120 -8.36 0.41 -0.31
N LEU A 121 -9.35 0.42 0.58
CA LEU A 121 -10.71 -0.04 0.27
C LEU A 121 -11.34 0.85 -0.81
N GLN A 122 -11.19 2.17 -0.72
CA GLN A 122 -11.67 3.10 -1.76
C GLN A 122 -10.97 2.84 -3.10
N ALA A 123 -9.64 2.65 -3.08
CA ALA A 123 -8.89 2.27 -4.27
C ALA A 123 -9.34 0.91 -4.85
N ALA A 124 -9.65 -0.07 -3.99
CA ALA A 124 -10.18 -1.36 -4.41
C ALA A 124 -11.55 -1.23 -5.10
N VAL A 125 -12.44 -0.37 -4.58
CA VAL A 125 -13.72 -0.07 -5.23
C VAL A 125 -13.51 0.54 -6.61
N LEU A 126 -12.64 1.54 -6.76
CA LEU A 126 -12.32 2.13 -8.08
C LEU A 126 -11.83 1.07 -9.06
N HIS A 127 -10.91 0.22 -8.60
CA HIS A 127 -10.37 -0.87 -9.41
C HIS A 127 -11.38 -1.97 -9.75
N LEU A 128 -12.42 -2.17 -8.95
CA LEU A 128 -13.55 -3.04 -9.28
C LEU A 128 -14.49 -2.38 -10.30
N LEU A 129 -14.73 -1.08 -10.20
CA LEU A 129 -15.54 -0.35 -11.17
C LEU A 129 -14.91 -0.35 -12.57
N GLU A 130 -13.58 -0.34 -12.67
CA GLU A 130 -12.84 -0.52 -13.94
C GLU A 130 -13.19 -1.83 -14.65
N LEU A 131 -13.60 -2.88 -13.94
CA LEU A 131 -13.98 -4.17 -14.56
C LEU A 131 -15.18 -4.03 -15.50
N ARG A 132 -16.02 -2.99 -15.33
CA ARG A 132 -17.19 -2.73 -16.19
C ARG A 132 -16.79 -2.31 -17.60
N THR A 133 -15.61 -1.72 -17.76
CA THR A 133 -15.13 -1.16 -19.04
C THR A 133 -13.84 -1.83 -19.53
N ALA A 134 -13.28 -2.76 -18.75
CA ALA A 134 -12.02 -3.42 -19.07
C ALA A 134 -12.17 -4.42 -20.23
N LYS A 135 -11.42 -4.20 -21.31
CA LYS A 135 -11.28 -5.17 -22.42
C LYS A 135 -10.49 -6.43 -22.01
N GLN A 136 -9.57 -6.31 -21.05
CA GLN A 136 -8.75 -7.41 -20.52
C GLN A 136 -8.62 -7.29 -18.99
N PRO A 137 -9.57 -7.83 -18.22
CA PRO A 137 -9.60 -7.67 -16.77
C PRO A 137 -8.47 -8.43 -16.07
N ARG A 138 -7.78 -7.76 -15.13
CA ARG A 138 -6.69 -8.33 -14.32
C ARG A 138 -7.18 -8.77 -12.93
N TYR A 139 -8.00 -9.82 -12.86
CA TYR A 139 -8.68 -10.24 -11.61
C TYR A 139 -7.75 -10.49 -10.43
N THR A 140 -6.60 -11.14 -10.64
CA THR A 140 -5.64 -11.42 -9.56
C THR A 140 -5.17 -10.15 -8.85
N SER A 141 -4.92 -9.07 -9.60
CA SER A 141 -4.53 -7.79 -9.03
C SER A 141 -5.64 -7.17 -8.17
N LYS A 142 -6.90 -7.42 -8.53
CA LYS A 142 -8.06 -6.92 -7.78
C LYS A 142 -8.22 -7.68 -6.47
N VAL A 143 -8.11 -9.01 -6.51
CA VAL A 143 -8.13 -9.86 -5.31
C VAL A 143 -7.02 -9.44 -4.35
N ILE A 144 -5.77 -9.30 -4.83
CA ILE A 144 -4.65 -8.86 -3.99
C ILE A 144 -4.93 -7.51 -3.33
N ASN A 145 -5.45 -6.54 -4.08
CA ASN A 145 -5.74 -5.22 -3.55
C ASN A 145 -6.85 -5.24 -2.49
N ILE A 146 -7.92 -6.01 -2.72
CA ILE A 146 -9.00 -6.21 -1.75
C ILE A 146 -8.48 -6.89 -0.50
N SER A 147 -7.70 -7.96 -0.63
CA SER A 147 -7.12 -8.66 0.52
C SER A 147 -6.24 -7.74 1.35
N TYR A 148 -5.39 -6.93 0.70
CA TYR A 148 -4.55 -5.95 1.40
C TYR A 148 -5.38 -4.90 2.15
N ALA A 149 -6.43 -4.35 1.52
CA ALA A 149 -7.36 -3.42 2.16
C ALA A 149 -8.06 -4.05 3.38
N LEU A 150 -8.59 -5.27 3.23
CA LEU A 150 -9.29 -5.98 4.31
C LEU A 150 -8.36 -6.32 5.48
N PHE A 151 -7.13 -6.76 5.21
CA PHE A 151 -6.18 -7.07 6.27
C PHE A 151 -5.71 -5.82 7.01
N THR A 152 -5.40 -4.73 6.30
CA THR A 152 -5.04 -3.47 6.97
C THR A 152 -6.21 -2.92 7.79
N LEU A 153 -7.45 -2.97 7.30
CA LEU A 153 -8.64 -2.64 8.10
C LEU A 153 -8.74 -3.53 9.35
N TYR A 154 -8.60 -4.85 9.19
CA TYR A 154 -8.67 -5.79 10.30
C TYR A 154 -7.62 -5.49 11.38
N PHE A 155 -6.35 -5.30 11.02
CA PHE A 155 -5.31 -4.95 11.98
C PHE A 155 -5.55 -3.59 12.63
N GLY A 156 -5.97 -2.58 11.86
CA GLY A 156 -6.30 -1.27 12.39
C GLY A 156 -7.43 -1.32 13.43
N ILE A 157 -8.51 -2.05 13.14
CA ILE A 157 -9.66 -2.20 14.07
C ILE A 157 -9.24 -2.94 15.34
N ASN A 158 -8.46 -4.03 15.21
CA ASN A 158 -7.97 -4.77 16.37
C ASN A 158 -7.08 -3.87 17.25
N ALA A 159 -6.14 -3.12 16.65
CA ALA A 159 -5.24 -2.22 17.38
C ALA A 159 -5.96 -1.06 18.09
N LEU A 160 -7.16 -0.67 17.64
CA LEU A 160 -8.00 0.32 18.31
C LEU A 160 -8.87 -0.26 19.43
N SER A 161 -9.04 -1.58 19.43
CA SER A 161 -9.86 -2.29 20.42
C SER A 161 -9.03 -2.88 21.57
N SER A 162 -7.71 -2.69 21.54
CA SER A 162 -6.74 -3.09 22.57
C SER A 162 -6.56 -2.04 23.66
#